data_AF-A0A7Y1T8A1-F1
#
_entry.id   AF-A0A7Y1T8A1-F1
#
_cell.length_a   1.000
_cell.length_b   1.000
_cell.length_c   1.000
_cell.angle_alpha   90.00
_cell.angle_beta   90.00
_cell.angle_gamma   90.00
#
_symmetry.space_group_name_H-M   'P 1'
#
loop_
_entity.id
_entity.type
_entity.pdbx_description
1 polymer ?
#
loop_
_entity_poly.entity_id
_entity_poly.type
_entity_poly.pdbx_seq_one_letter_code
_entity_poly.pdbx_strand_id
1 'polypeptide(L)' 'MRDPKAAQKNFIELLQMIEQGKFAPITTEVYDLDDSAEAFRCISERRARGKVILRM' A
#
# COMPACT_ATOMS: atom_id res chain seq x y z
N MET A 1 11.70 -13.67 -14.36
CA MET A 1 11.62 -12.62 -15.40
C MET A 1 10.54 -11.65 -14.98
N ARG A 2 10.75 -10.33 -15.08
CA ARG A 2 9.66 -9.35 -14.82
C ARG A 2 8.69 -9.37 -16.01
N ASP A 3 7.38 -9.48 -15.76
CA ASP A 3 6.33 -9.47 -16.79
C ASP A 3 5.44 -8.23 -16.61
N PRO A 4 5.69 -7.14 -17.37
CA PRO A 4 4.92 -5.90 -17.26
C PRO A 4 3.44 -6.07 -17.62
N LYS A 5 3.11 -6.97 -18.55
CA LYS A 5 1.72 -7.18 -18.99
C LYS A 5 0.91 -7.88 -17.91
N ALA A 6 1.49 -8.90 -17.29
CA ALA A 6 0.87 -9.56 -16.14
C ALA A 6 0.69 -8.59 -14.97
N ALA A 7 1.69 -7.74 -14.68
CA ALA A 7 1.57 -6.73 -13.63
C ALA A 7 0.43 -5.73 -13.89
N GLN A 8 0.29 -5.24 -15.12
CA GLN A 8 -0.80 -4.36 -15.52
C GLN A 8 -2.17 -5.04 -15.37
N LYS A 9 -2.30 -6.29 -15.82
CA LYS A 9 -3.53 -7.06 -15.69
C LYS A 9 -3.93 -7.22 -14.21
N ASN A 10 -2.99 -7.62 -13.36
CA ASN A 10 -3.22 -7.77 -11.93
C ASN A 10 -3.68 -6.46 -11.29
N PHE A 11 -3.11 -5.33 -11.70
CA PHE A 11 -3.49 -4.01 -11.18
C PHE A 11 -4.94 -3.65 -11.54
N ILE A 12 -5.36 -3.89 -12.80
CA ILE A 12 -6.74 -3.66 -13.25
C ILE A 12 -7.72 -4.53 -12.46
N GLU A 13 -7.41 -5.81 -12.27
CA GLU A 13 -8.26 -6.73 -11.50
C GLU A 13 -8.43 -6.28 -10.05
N LEU A 14 -7.36 -5.83 -9.40
CA LEU A 14 -7.42 -5.30 -8.04
C LEU A 14 -8.28 -4.04 -7.94
N LEU A 15 -8.20 -3.12 -8.91
CA LEU A 15 -9.05 -1.93 -8.94
C LEU A 15 -10.53 -2.29 -9.11
N GLN A 16 -10.85 -3.21 -10.02
CA GLN A 16 -12.23 -3.69 -10.19
C GLN A 16 -12.79 -4.32 -8.92
N MET A 17 -11.97 -5.05 -8.16
CA MET A 17 -12.39 -5.61 -6.87
C MET A 17 -12.71 -4.52 -5.84
N ILE A 18 -11.96 -3.41 -5.83
CA ILE A 18 -12.25 -2.25 -4.97
C ILE A 18 -13.56 -1.57 -5.39
N GLU A 19 -13.76 -1.33 -6.69
CA GLU A 19 -14.99 -0.74 -7.24
C GLU A 19 -16.23 -1.61 -6.94
N GLN A 20 -16.08 -2.93 -6.97
CA GLN A 20 -17.12 -3.89 -6.61
C GLN A 20 -17.32 -4.04 -5.09
N GLY A 21 -16.52 -3.36 -4.26
CA GLY A 21 -16.60 -3.44 -2.80
C GLY A 21 -16.12 -4.78 -2.21
N LYS A 22 -15.38 -5.61 -2.97
CA LYS A 22 -14.88 -6.92 -2.51
C LYS A 22 -13.81 -6.79 -1.42
N PHE A 23 -13.04 -5.70 -1.44
CA PHE A 23 -12.20 -5.30 -0.31
C PHE A 23 -11.94 -3.80 -0.34
N ALA A 24 -11.71 -3.23 0.84
CA ALA A 24 -11.29 -1.84 1.01
C ALA A 24 -9.84 -1.81 1.55
N PRO A 25 -8.92 -1.05 0.93
CA PRO A 25 -7.60 -0.82 1.49
C PRO A 25 -7.72 -0.16 2.87
N ILE A 26 -7.06 -0.72 3.89
CA ILE A 26 -6.98 -0.10 5.21
C ILE A 26 -5.68 0.69 5.30
N THR A 27 -5.80 2.02 5.28
CA THR A 27 -4.69 2.94 5.59
C THR A 27 -4.69 3.19 7.09
N THR A 28 -3.65 2.76 7.79
CA THR A 28 -3.55 2.93 9.25
C THR A 28 -2.59 4.03 9.63
N GLU A 29 -1.54 4.24 8.84
CA GLU A 29 -0.48 5.20 9.17
C GLU A 29 -0.13 6.03 7.92
N VAL A 30 0.00 7.34 8.09
CA VAL A 30 0.47 8.26 7.05
C VAL A 30 1.59 9.10 7.65
N TYR A 31 2.74 9.12 7.00
CA TYR A 31 3.90 9.92 7.39
C TYR A 31 4.24 10.86 6.24
N ASP A 32 4.79 12.04 6.55
CA ASP A 32 5.38 12.89 5.52
C ASP A 32 6.67 12.23 5.00
N LEU A 33 7.06 12.56 3.76
CA LEU A 33 8.21 11.95 3.11
C LEU A 33 9.51 12.19 3.90
N ASP A 34 9.62 13.36 4.53
CA ASP A 34 10.72 13.74 5.40
C ASP A 34 10.80 12.85 6.66
N ASP A 35 9.68 12.29 7.10
CA ASP A 35 9.56 11.37 8.24
C ASP A 35 9.68 9.88 7.85
N SER A 36 10.24 9.59 6.67
CA SER A 36 10.38 8.21 6.17
C SER A 36 11.09 7.26 7.15
N ALA A 37 12.05 7.75 7.94
CA ALA A 37 12.73 6.96 8.97
C ALA A 37 11.76 6.40 10.02
N GLU A 38 10.78 7.20 10.45
CA GLU A 38 9.76 6.78 11.41
C GLU A 38 8.76 5.80 10.78
N ALA A 39 8.41 6.01 9.52
CA ALA A 39 7.58 5.08 8.75
C ALA A 39 8.22 3.68 8.68
N PHE A 40 9.52 3.61 8.40
CA PHE A 40 10.27 2.35 8.41
C PHE A 40 10.34 1.72 9.80
N ARG A 41 10.54 2.54 10.84
CA ARG A 41 10.55 2.05 12.23
C ARG A 41 9.21 1.43 12.62
N CYS A 42 8.09 2.05 12.25
CA CYS A 42 6.74 1.53 12.47
C CYS A 42 6.54 0.13 11.84
N ILE A 43 7.11 -0.10 10.65
CA ILE A 43 7.09 -1.40 9.99
C ILE A 43 8.00 -2.40 10.71
N SER A 44 9.25 -2.03 11.01
CA SER A 44 10.23 -2.94 11.62
C SER A 44 9.82 -3.40 13.02
N GLU A 45 9.17 -2.52 13.78
CA GLU A 45 8.68 -2.82 15.13
C GLU A 45 7.31 -3.52 15.11
N ARG A 46 6.77 -3.85 13.93
CA ARG A 46 5.45 -4.48 13.75
C ARG A 46 4.30 -3.70 14.41
N ARG A 47 4.41 -2.36 14.42
CA ARG A 47 3.34 -1.47 14.88
C ARG A 47 2.27 -1.24 13.82
N ALA A 48 2.64 -1.33 12.54
CA ALA A 48 1.71 -1.18 11.43
C ALA A 48 0.61 -2.27 11.44
N ARG A 49 -0.66 -1.85 11.46
CA ARG A 49 -1.85 -2.73 11.40
C ARG A 49 -2.47 -2.82 10.01
N GLY A 50 -1.98 -2.02 9.07
CA GLY A 50 -2.43 -1.96 7.69
C GLY A 50 -1.37 -1.29 6.83
N LYS A 51 -1.80 -0.55 5.80
CA LYS A 51 -0.87 0.15 4.92
C LYS A 51 -0.26 1.35 5.64
N VAL A 52 1.06 1.50 5.48
CA VAL A 52 1.82 2.71 5.81
C VAL A 52 2.04 3.49 4.52
N ILE A 53 1.64 4.77 4.50
CA ILE A 53 1.70 5.62 3.30
C ILE A 53 2.65 6.79 3.56
N LEU A 54 3.51 7.09 2.59
CA LEU A 54 4.29 8.33 2.58
C LEU A 54 3.55 9.37 1.74
N ARG A 55 3.45 10.59 2.26
CA ARG A 55 2.87 11.76 1.61
C ARG A 55 3.97 12.77 1.27
N MET A 56 3.87 13.38 0.09
CA MET A 56 4.74 14.48 -0.34
C MET A 56 4.22 15.83 0.15
#